data_AF-A0A956CLD8-F1
#
_entry.id   AF-A0A956CLD8-F1
#
_cell.length_a   1.000
_cell.length_b   1.000
_cell.length_c   1.000
_cell.angle_alpha   90.00
_cell.angle_beta   90.00
_cell.angle_gamma   90.00
#
_symmetry.space_group_name_H-M   'P 1'
#
loop_
_entity.id
_entity.type
_entity.pdbx_description
1 polymer ?
#
loop_
_entity_poly.entity_id
_entity_poly.type
_entity_poly.pdbx_seq_one_letter_code
_entity_poly.pdbx_strand_id
1 'polypeptide(L)'
;YTVTNARVGQMTDYDKLTLEVWTNGAVKPQDAVAFAAKILKEQLNVFINFEEEAEPVESERNEEPLNENLFRTVEELELSVRSANCLQNANIHLIGELVQKTEPEMLKTKNFGRKSLKEIKEILSDMGLSLGMKIDNWPLMLDRWKNQQSQN
;
A
#
# COMPACT_ATOMS: atom_id res chain seq x y z
N TYR A 1 -20.62 27.37 11.89
CA TYR A 1 -19.26 27.00 12.30
C TYR A 1 -18.90 27.80 13.53
N THR A 2 -18.02 27.28 14.37
CA THR A 2 -17.59 27.93 15.62
C THR A 2 -16.09 27.80 15.75
N VAL A 3 -15.41 28.89 16.11
CA VAL A 3 -13.98 28.90 16.41
C VAL A 3 -13.80 29.12 17.90
N THR A 4 -13.02 28.27 18.55
CA THR A 4 -12.66 28.40 19.97
C THR A 4 -11.16 28.19 20.13
N ASN A 5 -10.56 28.74 21.18
CA ASN A 5 -9.15 28.50 21.45
C ASN A 5 -8.89 27.01 21.80
N ALA A 6 -7.78 26.45 21.31
CA ALA A 6 -7.28 25.12 21.61
C ALA A 6 -5.91 25.19 22.29
N ARG A 7 -5.76 24.35 23.31
CA ARG A 7 -4.46 24.07 23.94
C ARG A 7 -3.92 22.76 23.38
N VAL A 8 -2.74 22.81 22.77
CA VAL A 8 -2.02 21.65 22.25
C VAL A 8 -0.71 21.54 23.01
N GLY A 9 -0.65 20.61 23.98
CA GLY A 9 0.50 20.47 24.87
C GLY A 9 0.73 21.71 25.76
N GLN A 10 1.90 22.35 25.60
CA GLN A 10 2.26 23.56 26.33
C GLN A 10 1.87 24.87 25.62
N MET A 11 1.45 24.81 24.36
CA MET A 11 1.05 25.97 23.56
C MET A 11 -0.47 26.21 23.62
N THR A 12 -0.88 27.47 23.73
CA THR A 12 -2.28 27.90 23.97
C THR A 12 -2.80 28.92 22.94
N ASP A 13 -2.12 29.04 21.80
CA ASP A 13 -2.37 30.00 20.73
C ASP A 13 -2.99 29.36 19.48
N TYR A 14 -3.41 28.10 19.56
CA TYR A 14 -4.08 27.42 18.46
C TYR A 14 -5.59 27.73 18.45
N ASP A 15 -6.16 27.76 17.26
CA ASP A 15 -7.62 27.84 17.07
C ASP A 15 -8.20 26.47 16.68
N LYS A 16 -9.33 26.12 17.30
CA LYS A 16 -10.15 24.96 16.94
C LYS A 16 -11.37 25.41 16.17
N LEU A 17 -11.46 24.98 14.92
CA LEU A 17 -12.66 25.14 14.09
C LEU A 17 -13.58 23.93 14.24
N THR A 18 -14.84 24.17 14.58
CA THR A 18 -15.92 23.17 14.53
C THR A 18 -16.90 23.54 13.41
N LEU A 19 -17.02 22.67 12.42
CA LEU A 19 -17.87 22.85 11.24
C LEU A 19 -19.01 21.82 11.27
N GLU A 20 -20.25 22.29 11.20
CA GLU A 20 -21.44 21.44 11.03
C GLU A 20 -21.95 21.59 9.60
N VAL A 21 -22.10 20.47 8.90
CA VAL A 21 -22.48 20.44 7.49
C VAL A 21 -23.67 19.51 7.29
N TRP A 22 -24.73 20.06 6.70
CA TRP A 22 -25.95 19.33 6.38
C TRP A 22 -26.06 19.20 4.86
N THR A 23 -26.28 17.98 4.37
CA THR A 23 -26.50 17.73 2.94
C THR A 23 -27.84 17.03 2.71
N ASN A 24 -28.37 17.14 1.50
CA ASN A 24 -29.62 16.50 1.08
C ASN A 24 -29.42 15.06 0.54
N GLY A 25 -28.23 14.48 0.73
CA GLY A 25 -27.88 13.14 0.25
C GLY A 25 -27.29 13.08 -1.17
N ALA A 26 -27.34 14.15 -1.96
CA ALA A 26 -26.72 14.17 -3.29
C ALA A 26 -25.18 14.16 -3.25
N VAL A 27 -24.59 14.71 -2.18
CA VAL A 27 -23.15 14.74 -1.91
C VAL A 27 -22.94 14.44 -0.43
N LYS A 28 -21.88 13.69 -0.09
CA LYS A 28 -21.53 13.46 1.31
C LYS A 28 -21.00 14.76 1.93
N PRO A 29 -21.26 15.03 3.22
CA PRO A 29 -20.78 16.25 3.88
C PRO A 29 -19.26 16.46 3.75
N GLN A 30 -18.47 15.38 3.84
CA GLN A 30 -17.01 15.43 3.70
C GLN A 30 -16.60 15.86 2.28
N ASP A 31 -17.19 15.24 1.27
CA ASP A 31 -16.92 15.54 -0.14
C ASP A 31 -17.30 16.99 -0.46
N ALA A 32 -18.42 17.48 0.08
CA ALA A 32 -18.86 18.86 -0.11
C ALA A 32 -17.84 19.88 0.41
N VAL A 33 -17.24 19.63 1.59
CA VAL A 33 -16.17 20.47 2.15
C VAL A 33 -14.90 20.38 1.30
N ALA A 34 -14.54 19.18 0.84
CA ALA A 34 -13.38 18.99 -0.02
C ALA A 34 -13.51 19.74 -1.36
N PHE A 35 -14.68 19.69 -2.00
CA PHE A 35 -14.95 20.45 -3.21
C PHE A 35 -14.90 21.96 -2.96
N ALA A 36 -15.45 22.44 -1.85
CA ALA A 36 -15.38 23.85 -1.48
C ALA A 36 -13.92 24.32 -1.29
N ALA A 37 -13.08 23.54 -0.63
CA ALA A 37 -11.66 23.83 -0.46
C ALA A 37 -10.91 23.85 -1.80
N LYS A 38 -11.20 22.90 -2.69
CA LYS A 38 -10.61 22.86 -4.05
C LYS A 38 -10.96 24.12 -4.83
N ILE A 39 -12.23 24.50 -4.87
CA ILE A 39 -12.69 25.72 -5.56
C ILE A 39 -11.99 26.95 -4.97
N LEU A 40 -11.90 27.04 -3.64
CA LEU A 40 -11.21 28.16 -2.97
C LEU A 40 -9.74 28.25 -3.39
N LYS A 41 -9.01 27.12 -3.39
CA LYS A 41 -7.62 27.05 -3.83
C LYS A 41 -7.46 27.52 -5.28
N GLU A 42 -8.31 27.02 -6.18
CA GLU A 42 -8.28 27.41 -7.60
C GLU A 42 -8.51 28.91 -7.80
N GLN A 43 -9.43 29.51 -7.05
CA GLN A 43 -9.71 30.94 -7.13
C GLN A 43 -8.58 31.80 -6.54
N LEU A 44 -7.92 31.34 -5.47
CA LEU A 44 -6.78 32.03 -4.88
C LEU A 44 -5.55 31.98 -5.77
N ASN A 45 -5.42 30.93 -6.59
CA ASN A 45 -4.24 30.70 -7.44
C ASN A 45 -4.01 31.85 -8.45
N VAL A 46 -5.07 32.53 -8.90
CA VAL A 46 -4.97 33.69 -9.81
C VAL A 46 -4.22 34.87 -9.19
N PHE A 47 -4.17 34.95 -7.86
CA PHE A 47 -3.47 36.01 -7.12
C PHE A 47 -2.03 35.64 -6.77
N ILE A 48 -1.61 34.39 -6.99
CA ILE A 48 -0.25 33.92 -6.74
C ILE A 48 0.60 34.29 -7.96
N ASN A 49 1.44 35.31 -7.81
CA ASN A 49 2.24 35.89 -8.91
C ASN A 49 3.56 35.16 -9.19
N PHE A 50 3.75 33.96 -8.61
CA PHE A 50 4.91 33.11 -8.81
C PHE A 50 4.45 31.66 -8.95
N GLU A 51 5.15 30.85 -9.74
CA GLU A 51 4.87 29.42 -9.81
C GLU A 51 5.24 28.78 -8.47
N GLU A 52 4.23 28.45 -7.67
CA GLU A 52 4.38 27.63 -6.49
C GLU A 52 4.70 26.20 -6.97
N GLU A 53 5.89 25.68 -6.66
CA GLU A 53 6.21 24.27 -6.89
C GLU A 53 5.13 23.43 -6.19
N ALA A 54 4.52 22.50 -6.91
CA ALA A 54 3.43 21.69 -6.37
C ALA A 54 3.88 21.01 -5.08
N GLU A 55 3.23 21.32 -3.96
CA GLU A 55 3.50 20.63 -2.70
C GLU A 55 3.40 19.11 -2.91
N PRO A 56 4.37 18.33 -2.39
CA PRO A 56 4.31 16.88 -2.49
C PRO A 56 2.99 16.43 -1.88
N VAL A 57 2.21 15.71 -2.68
CA VAL A 57 0.93 15.15 -2.25
C VAL A 57 1.26 14.19 -1.09
N GLU A 58 0.99 14.59 0.15
CA GLU A 58 0.95 13.64 1.26
C GLU A 58 -0.23 12.72 0.97
N SER A 59 0.04 11.61 0.30
CA SER A 59 -0.88 10.50 0.21
C SER A 59 -1.09 9.98 1.62
N GLU A 60 -2.19 10.37 2.25
CA GLU A 60 -2.75 9.64 3.38
C GLU A 60 -3.11 8.22 2.93
N ARG A 61 -2.12 7.35 3.04
CA ARG A 61 -2.28 5.93 3.31
C ARG A 61 -0.91 5.41 3.75
N ASN A 62 -0.83 4.99 5.01
CA ASN A 62 0.17 4.03 5.49
C ASN A 62 -0.01 2.70 4.74
N GLU A 63 0.22 2.69 3.44
CA GLU A 63 0.66 1.48 2.75
C GLU A 63 2.18 1.54 2.89
N GLU A 64 2.74 0.65 3.71
CA GLU A 64 4.19 0.40 3.71
C GLU A 64 4.65 0.37 2.25
N PRO A 65 5.77 1.03 1.89
CA PRO A 65 6.21 1.11 0.51
C PRO A 65 6.16 -0.28 -0.10
N LEU A 66 5.26 -0.47 -1.06
CA LEU A 66 5.00 -1.78 -1.63
C LEU A 66 6.32 -2.31 -2.16
N ASN A 67 6.83 -3.34 -1.49
CA ASN A 67 8.18 -3.82 -1.72
C ASN A 67 8.28 -4.29 -3.18
N GLU A 68 9.15 -3.67 -3.98
CA GLU A 68 9.30 -3.97 -5.41
C GLU A 68 9.61 -5.45 -5.65
N ASN A 69 10.18 -6.12 -4.64
CA ASN A 69 10.47 -7.55 -4.67
C ASN A 69 9.21 -8.43 -4.83
N LEU A 70 8.00 -7.93 -4.55
CA LEU A 70 6.77 -8.71 -4.69
C LEU A 70 6.48 -9.15 -6.13
N PHE A 71 6.93 -8.38 -7.12
CA PHE A 71 6.76 -8.69 -8.55
C PHE A 71 7.90 -9.52 -9.13
N ARG A 72 8.93 -9.84 -8.33
CA ARG A 72 10.03 -10.70 -8.78
C ARG A 72 9.59 -12.15 -8.83
N THR A 73 10.27 -12.90 -9.69
CA THR A 73 10.03 -14.33 -9.80
C THR A 73 10.66 -15.06 -8.63
N VAL A 74 10.05 -16.17 -8.23
CA VAL A 74 10.60 -17.08 -7.21
C VAL A 74 11.90 -17.74 -7.71
N GLU A 75 12.14 -17.77 -9.02
CA GLU A 75 13.37 -18.29 -9.62
C GLU A 75 14.59 -17.40 -9.38
N GLU A 76 14.38 -16.10 -9.17
CA GLU A 76 15.43 -15.16 -8.76
C GLU A 76 15.86 -15.35 -7.30
N LEU A 77 15.03 -16.01 -6.49
CA LEU A 77 15.44 -16.42 -5.16
C LEU A 77 16.43 -17.58 -5.33
N GLU A 78 17.67 -17.41 -4.84
CA GLU A 78 18.74 -18.43 -4.86
C GLU A 78 18.41 -19.62 -3.93
N LEU A 79 17.29 -20.28 -4.19
CA LEU A 79 16.72 -21.37 -3.41
C LEU A 79 17.39 -22.69 -3.78
N SER A 80 17.36 -23.63 -2.84
CA SER A 80 17.74 -25.00 -3.16
C SER A 80 16.81 -25.59 -4.24
N VAL A 81 17.36 -26.48 -5.09
CA VAL A 81 16.61 -27.18 -6.15
C VAL A 81 15.32 -27.82 -5.63
N ARG A 82 15.32 -28.28 -4.37
CA ARG A 82 14.12 -28.84 -3.73
C ARG A 82 13.08 -27.77 -3.44
N SER A 83 13.47 -26.64 -2.87
CA SER A 83 12.57 -25.52 -2.55
C SER A 83 11.95 -24.92 -3.81
N ALA A 84 12.75 -24.68 -4.87
CA ALA A 84 12.26 -24.19 -6.16
C ALA A 84 11.25 -25.16 -6.81
N ASN A 85 11.56 -26.46 -6.85
CA ASN A 85 10.64 -27.47 -7.38
C ASN A 85 9.34 -27.58 -6.58
N CYS A 86 9.37 -27.37 -5.26
CA CYS A 86 8.14 -27.40 -4.47
C CYS A 86 7.24 -26.19 -4.77
N LEU A 87 7.83 -25.02 -5.01
CA LEU A 87 7.09 -23.80 -5.36
C LEU A 87 6.47 -23.88 -6.75
N GLN A 88 7.22 -24.41 -7.73
CA GLN A 88 6.73 -24.70 -9.07
C GLN A 88 5.55 -25.70 -9.05
N ASN A 89 5.67 -26.80 -8.29
CA ASN A 89 4.57 -27.77 -8.13
C ASN A 89 3.34 -27.20 -7.40
N ALA A 90 3.50 -26.11 -6.65
CA ALA A 90 2.42 -25.38 -6.00
C ALA A 90 1.82 -24.26 -6.88
N ASN A 91 2.28 -24.12 -8.13
CA ASN A 91 1.95 -23.01 -9.03
C ASN A 91 2.22 -21.63 -8.42
N ILE A 92 3.31 -21.51 -7.66
CA ILE A 92 3.75 -20.23 -7.07
C ILE A 92 4.94 -19.74 -7.90
N HIS A 93 4.72 -18.67 -8.66
CA HIS A 93 5.74 -18.13 -9.57
C HIS A 93 6.31 -16.80 -9.11
N LEU A 94 5.52 -16.00 -8.37
CA LEU A 94 5.93 -14.69 -7.88
C LEU A 94 6.11 -14.65 -6.36
N ILE A 95 7.02 -13.79 -5.90
CA ILE A 95 7.25 -13.59 -4.47
C ILE A 95 5.98 -13.08 -3.77
N GLY A 96 5.20 -12.22 -4.43
CA GLY A 96 3.93 -11.74 -3.91
C GLY A 96 2.89 -12.85 -3.67
N GLU A 97 2.89 -13.91 -4.48
CA GLU A 97 2.04 -15.08 -4.26
C GLU A 97 2.54 -15.93 -3.08
N LEU A 98 3.86 -16.02 -2.91
CA LEU A 98 4.52 -16.74 -1.83
C LEU A 98 4.23 -16.10 -0.46
N VAL A 99 4.41 -14.78 -0.31
CA VAL A 99 4.23 -14.08 0.98
C VAL A 99 2.78 -14.12 1.47
N GLN A 100 1.80 -14.28 0.58
CA GLN A 100 0.40 -14.45 0.94
C GLN A 100 0.07 -15.84 1.50
N LYS A 101 0.95 -16.83 1.30
CA LYS A 101 0.79 -18.16 1.89
C LYS A 101 1.29 -18.18 3.32
N THR A 102 0.56 -18.90 4.16
CA THR A 102 0.93 -19.09 5.56
C THR A 102 1.88 -20.28 5.73
N GLU A 103 2.75 -20.24 6.75
CA GLU A 103 3.63 -21.36 7.10
C GLU A 103 2.92 -22.75 7.15
N PRO A 104 1.73 -22.91 7.77
CA PRO A 104 1.04 -24.19 7.79
C PRO A 104 0.51 -24.62 6.42
N GLU A 105 0.20 -23.70 5.52
CA GLU A 105 -0.19 -24.04 4.15
C GLU A 105 1.01 -24.52 3.34
N MET A 106 2.17 -23.89 3.52
CA MET A 106 3.41 -24.31 2.87
C MET A 106 3.82 -25.72 3.28
N LEU A 107 3.65 -26.09 4.56
CA LEU A 107 3.95 -27.45 5.05
C LEU A 107 2.96 -28.53 4.55
N LYS A 108 1.77 -28.15 4.07
CA LYS A 108 0.81 -29.09 3.46
C LYS A 108 1.16 -29.40 2.00
N THR A 109 1.96 -28.55 1.36
CA THR A 109 2.40 -28.75 -0.01
C THR A 109 3.25 -30.02 -0.13
N LYS A 110 2.94 -30.84 -1.15
CA LYS A 110 3.64 -32.09 -1.42
C LYS A 110 5.14 -31.84 -1.58
N ASN A 111 5.97 -32.63 -0.88
CA ASN A 111 7.43 -32.53 -0.86
C ASN A 111 8.03 -31.28 -0.20
N PHE A 112 7.20 -30.42 0.41
CA PHE A 112 7.68 -29.24 1.14
C PHE A 112 8.07 -29.58 2.58
N GLY A 113 9.35 -29.37 2.94
CA GLY A 113 9.90 -29.77 4.24
C GLY A 113 10.28 -28.59 5.14
N ARG A 114 10.50 -28.87 6.43
CA ARG A 114 10.94 -27.86 7.43
C ARG A 114 12.22 -27.13 7.03
N LYS A 115 13.14 -27.82 6.33
CA LYS A 115 14.38 -27.22 5.82
C LYS A 115 14.09 -26.17 4.72
N SER A 116 13.21 -26.47 3.78
CA SER A 116 12.78 -25.54 2.73
C SER A 116 12.01 -24.35 3.30
N LEU A 117 11.18 -24.57 4.34
CA LEU A 117 10.49 -23.48 5.03
C LEU A 117 11.48 -22.49 5.67
N LYS A 118 12.53 -23.02 6.31
CA LYS A 118 13.56 -22.19 6.93
C LYS A 118 14.35 -21.39 5.89
N GLU A 119 14.78 -22.03 4.79
CA GLU A 119 15.47 -21.36 3.68
C GLU A 119 14.65 -20.18 3.12
N ILE A 120 13.36 -20.39 2.86
CA ILE A 120 12.48 -19.33 2.35
C ILE A 120 12.34 -18.19 3.37
N LYS A 121 12.17 -18.51 4.66
CA LYS A 121 11.98 -17.51 5.71
C LYS A 121 13.21 -16.61 5.88
N GLU A 122 14.41 -17.18 5.78
CA GLU A 122 15.66 -16.41 5.84
C GLU A 122 15.75 -15.43 4.66
N ILE A 123 15.53 -15.90 3.43
CA ILE A 123 15.59 -15.06 2.22
C ILE A 123 14.51 -13.97 2.23
N LEU A 124 13.27 -14.31 2.62
CA LEU A 124 12.20 -13.33 2.72
C LEU A 124 12.54 -12.26 3.77
N SER A 125 13.12 -12.67 4.91
CA SER A 125 13.54 -11.73 5.95
C SER A 125 14.62 -10.77 5.46
N ASP A 126 15.57 -11.22 4.65
CA ASP A 126 16.61 -10.37 4.05
C ASP A 126 16.01 -9.31 3.11
N MET A 127 14.87 -9.64 2.49
CA MET A 127 14.10 -8.73 1.63
C MET A 127 13.08 -7.88 2.41
N GLY A 128 13.01 -8.01 3.75
CA GLY A 128 12.01 -7.32 4.57
C GLY A 128 10.58 -7.86 4.39
N LEU A 129 10.43 -9.09 3.91
CA LEU A 129 9.16 -9.76 3.67
C LEU A 129 8.93 -10.88 4.69
N SER A 130 7.67 -11.28 4.86
CA SER A 130 7.30 -12.39 5.75
C SER A 130 6.18 -13.23 5.15
N LEU A 131 6.04 -14.47 5.62
CA LEU A 131 4.94 -15.35 5.23
C LEU A 131 3.65 -14.95 5.98
N GLY A 132 2.51 -15.02 5.29
CA GLY A 132 1.20 -14.65 5.81
C GLY A 132 0.88 -13.15 5.69
N MET A 133 1.61 -12.40 4.87
CA MET A 133 1.29 -11.01 4.56
C MET A 133 0.00 -10.94 3.75
N LYS A 134 -0.91 -10.02 4.11
CA LYS A 134 -2.09 -9.74 3.31
C LYS A 134 -1.81 -8.54 2.42
N ILE A 135 -1.80 -8.78 1.11
CA ILE A 135 -1.66 -7.72 0.12
C ILE A 135 -3.05 -7.41 -0.40
N ASP A 136 -3.54 -6.21 -0.11
CA ASP A 136 -4.84 -5.77 -0.60
C ASP A 136 -4.80 -5.65 -2.12
N ASN A 137 -5.87 -6.11 -2.77
CA ASN A 137 -6.07 -5.97 -4.21
C ASN A 137 -5.01 -6.64 -5.12
N TRP A 138 -4.29 -7.66 -4.61
CA TRP A 138 -3.25 -8.38 -5.36
C TRP A 138 -3.67 -8.86 -6.76
N PRO A 139 -4.87 -9.46 -6.98
CA PRO A 139 -5.25 -9.94 -8.32
C PRO A 139 -5.33 -8.81 -9.36
N LEU A 140 -5.82 -7.63 -8.98
CA LEU A 140 -5.89 -6.49 -9.90
C LEU A 140 -4.51 -5.89 -10.17
N MET A 141 -3.62 -5.91 -9.17
CA MET A 141 -2.25 -5.45 -9.34
C MET A 141 -1.45 -6.36 -10.27
N LEU A 142 -1.59 -7.67 -10.08
CA LEU A 142 -0.96 -8.68 -10.92
C LEU A 142 -1.43 -8.59 -12.38
N ASP A 143 -2.72 -8.39 -12.60
CA ASP A 143 -3.28 -8.24 -13.95
C ASP A 143 -2.71 -7.01 -14.67
N ARG A 144 -2.65 -5.86 -13.98
CA ARG A 144 -2.01 -4.65 -14.52
C ARG A 144 -0.55 -4.86 -14.86
N TRP A 145 0.22 -5.50 -13.98
CA TRP A 145 1.64 -5.79 -14.22
C TRP A 145 1.84 -6.73 -15.42
N LYS A 146 1.04 -7.80 -15.53
CA LYS A 146 1.09 -8.71 -16.69
C LYS A 146 0.75 -8.01 -18.01
N ASN A 147 -0.24 -7.11 -18.00
CA ASN A 147 -0.63 -6.33 -19.17
C ASN A 147 0.48 -5.36 -19.61
N GLN A 148 1.22 -4.77 -18.67
CA GLN A 148 2.39 -3.93 -18.97
C GLN A 148 3.55 -4.72 -19.58
N GLN A 149 3.83 -5.92 -19.07
CA GLN A 149 4.88 -6.80 -19.62
C GLN A 149 4.52 -7.35 -21.02
N SER A 150 3.23 -7.50 -21.32
CA SER A 150 2.77 -8.01 -22.62
C SER A 150 2.74 -6.96 -23.74
N GLN A 151 2.85 -5.67 -23.40
CA GLN A 151 2.85 -4.55 -24.36
C GLN A 151 4.25 -4.05 -24.74
N ASN A 152 5.31 -4.60 -24.15
CA ASN A 152 6.71 -4.29 -24.47
C ASN A 152 7.40 -5.44 -25.18
#